data_AF-A0AA87M017-F1
#
_entry.id   AF-A0AA87M017-F1
#
_cell.length_a   1.000
_cell.length_b   1.000
_cell.length_c   1.000
_cell.angle_alpha   90.00
_cell.angle_beta   90.00
_cell.angle_gamma   90.00
#
_symmetry.space_group_name_H-M   'P 1'
#
loop_
_entity.id
_entity.type
_entity.pdbx_description
1 polymer ?
#
loop_
_entity_poly.entity_id
_entity_poly.type
_entity_poly.pdbx_seq_one_letter_code
_entity_poly.pdbx_strand_id
1 'polypeptide(L)' 'MTRCLLLLLPLCALISGCQTPTPQNACDGWQKLQPSLSTSVTILQTDRPFANQVAAHNRFGHSEKCW' A
#
# COMPACT_ATOMS: atom_id res chain seq x y z
N MET A 1 -46.67 10.61 -8.64
CA MET A 1 -45.44 10.01 -8.06
C MET A 1 -44.14 10.63 -8.60
N THR A 2 -44.18 11.39 -9.70
CA THR A 2 -43.00 12.03 -10.32
C THR A 2 -42.43 13.23 -9.55
N ARG A 3 -43.25 13.91 -8.72
CA ARG A 3 -42.85 15.13 -8.00
C ARG A 3 -41.82 14.89 -6.89
N CYS A 4 -41.81 13.71 -6.25
CA CYS A 4 -40.82 13.34 -5.23
C CYS A 4 -39.46 12.95 -5.84
N LEU A 5 -39.45 12.38 -7.05
CA LEU A 5 -38.21 11.99 -7.73
C LEU A 5 -37.30 13.20 -8.05
N LEU A 6 -37.91 14.34 -8.40
CA LEU A 6 -37.19 15.57 -8.73
C LEU A 6 -36.48 16.20 -7.51
N LEU A 7 -36.94 15.91 -6.29
CA LEU A 7 -36.32 16.41 -5.05
C LEU A 7 -35.18 15.52 -4.54
N LEU A 8 -35.09 14.27 -5.00
CA LEU A 8 -34.04 13.31 -4.59
C LEU A 8 -32.73 13.47 -5.37
N LEU A 9 -32.82 13.86 -6.65
CA LEU A 9 -31.66 14.10 -7.52
C LEU A 9 -30.66 15.14 -6.97
N PRO A 10 -31.07 16.33 -6.49
CA PRO A 10 -30.12 17.30 -5.93
C PRO A 10 -29.56 16.83 -4.57
N LEU A 11 -30.29 16.00 -3.82
CA LEU A 11 -29.82 15.46 -2.55
C LEU A 11 -28.64 14.49 -2.75
N CYS A 12 -28.72 13.62 -3.76
CA CYS A 12 -27.63 12.69 -4.09
C CYS A 12 -26.36 13.41 -4.59
N ALA A 13 -26.51 14.54 -5.29
CA ALA A 13 -25.37 15.35 -5.72
C ALA A 13 -24.62 16.03 -4.55
N LEU A 14 -25.32 16.32 -3.44
CA LEU A 14 -24.73 16.93 -2.24
C LEU A 14 -23.93 15.94 -1.38
N ILE A 15 -24.28 14.64 -1.42
CA ILE A 15 -23.53 13.57 -0.72
C ILE A 15 -22.42 12.96 -1.58
N SER A 16 -22.46 13.10 -2.91
CA SER A 16 -21.35 12.73 -3.79
C SER A 16 -20.27 13.83 -3.82
N GLY A 17 -19.72 14.17 -2.67
CA GLY A 17 -18.49 14.95 -2.62
C GLY A 17 -17.36 14.10 -3.22
N CYS A 18 -16.60 14.66 -4.17
CA CYS A 18 -15.39 14.04 -4.69
C CYS A 18 -14.41 13.90 -3.51
N GLN A 19 -14.37 12.74 -2.87
CA GLN A 19 -13.34 12.46 -1.87
C GLN A 19 -12.02 12.45 -2.62
N THR A 20 -11.19 13.47 -2.44
CA THR A 20 -9.81 13.45 -2.89
C THR A 20 -9.14 12.30 -2.15
N PRO A 21 -8.76 11.21 -2.83
CA PRO A 21 -8.00 10.16 -2.18
C PRO A 21 -6.67 10.80 -1.80
N THR A 22 -6.39 10.88 -0.50
CA THR A 22 -5.05 11.23 -0.05
C THR A 22 -4.13 10.14 -0.61
N PRO A 23 -3.10 10.47 -1.40
CA PRO A 23 -2.17 9.47 -1.86
C PRO A 23 -1.49 8.89 -0.62
N GLN A 24 -1.79 7.64 -0.30
CA GLN A 24 -1.08 6.93 0.76
C GLN A 24 0.39 6.87 0.33
N ASN A 25 1.29 7.51 1.08
CA ASN A 25 2.71 7.46 0.77
C ASN A 25 3.23 6.05 1.12
N ALA A 26 3.27 5.16 0.13
CA ALA A 26 3.74 3.78 0.29
C ALA A 26 5.19 3.71 0.78
N CYS A 27 5.96 4.80 0.63
CA CYS A 27 7.35 4.89 1.04
C CYS A 27 7.56 5.49 2.42
N ASP A 28 6.50 5.94 3.11
CA ASP A 28 6.64 6.51 4.44
C ASP A 28 7.14 5.44 5.42
N GLY A 29 8.30 5.70 6.04
CA GLY A 29 9.00 4.74 6.89
C GLY A 29 9.67 3.57 6.15
N TRP A 30 9.67 3.54 4.81
CA TRP A 30 10.26 2.44 4.06
C TRP A 30 11.78 2.49 4.05
N GLN A 31 12.45 1.38 4.36
CA GLN A 31 13.90 1.24 4.25
C GLN A 31 14.28 -0.12 3.67
N LYS A 32 15.14 -0.14 2.65
CA LYS A 32 15.64 -1.38 2.08
C LYS A 32 16.32 -2.24 3.14
N LEU A 33 15.87 -3.48 3.29
CA LEU A 33 16.52 -4.45 4.16
C LEU A 33 17.80 -4.94 3.48
N GLN A 34 18.95 -4.64 4.06
CA GLN A 34 20.25 -5.07 3.57
C GLN A 34 21.05 -5.73 4.70
N PRO A 35 20.77 -7.02 5.02
CA PRO A 35 21.50 -7.74 6.05
C PRO A 35 22.97 -7.89 5.66
N SER A 36 23.83 -8.08 6.66
CA SER A 36 25.23 -8.46 6.41
C SER A 36 25.30 -9.82 5.71
N LEU A 37 26.45 -10.15 5.13
CA LEU A 37 26.66 -11.44 4.48
C LEU A 37 26.42 -12.61 5.46
N SER A 38 26.97 -12.53 6.67
CA SER A 38 26.80 -13.58 7.69
C SER A 38 25.32 -13.77 8.04
N THR A 39 24.58 -12.68 8.27
CA THR A 39 23.15 -12.74 8.58
C THR A 39 22.35 -13.28 7.41
N SER A 40 22.69 -12.91 6.18
CA SER A 40 22.04 -13.42 4.96
C SER A 40 22.23 -14.93 4.84
N VAL A 41 23.45 -15.44 5.06
CA VAL A 41 23.73 -16.88 5.04
C VAL A 41 22.94 -17.61 6.12
N THR A 42 22.94 -17.09 7.36
CA THR A 42 22.17 -17.68 8.45
C THR A 42 20.70 -17.76 8.11
N ILE A 43 20.07 -16.65 7.70
CA ILE A 43 18.65 -16.60 7.34
C ILE A 43 18.32 -17.61 6.23
N LEU A 44 19.16 -17.70 5.19
CA LEU A 44 18.93 -18.64 4.09
C LEU A 44 19.03 -20.11 4.51
N GLN A 45 19.87 -20.42 5.50
CA GLN A 45 20.07 -21.79 6.00
C GLN A 45 19.05 -22.19 7.06
N THR A 46 18.63 -21.26 7.92
CA THR A 46 17.82 -21.55 9.11
C THR A 46 16.35 -21.18 8.95
N ASP A 47 16.03 -20.16 8.15
CA ASP A 47 14.68 -19.59 8.07
C ASP A 47 14.35 -19.08 6.66
N ARG A 48 14.05 -20.05 5.77
CA ARG A 48 13.60 -19.77 4.41
C ARG A 48 12.33 -18.89 4.36
N PRO A 49 11.30 -19.08 5.21
CA PRO A 49 10.16 -18.17 5.27
C PRO A 49 10.56 -16.72 5.50
N PHE A 50 11.45 -16.44 6.45
CA PHE A 50 11.94 -15.09 6.70
C PHE A 50 12.75 -14.55 5.52
N ALA A 51 13.60 -15.36 4.90
CA ALA A 51 14.33 -14.98 3.69
C ALA A 51 13.38 -14.49 2.57
N ASN A 52 12.27 -15.21 2.37
CA ASN A 52 11.26 -14.86 1.38
C ASN A 52 10.55 -13.54 1.72
N GLN A 53 10.32 -13.27 3.01
CA GLN A 53 9.72 -12.00 3.46
C GLN A 53 10.67 -10.82 3.21
N VAL A 54 11.96 -10.96 3.49
CA VAL A 54 12.97 -9.93 3.18
C VAL A 54 13.00 -9.62 1.67
N ALA A 55 12.98 -10.67 0.84
CA ALA A 55 12.94 -10.50 -0.60
C ALA A 55 11.62 -9.86 -1.09
N ALA A 56 10.48 -10.26 -0.54
CA ALA A 56 9.18 -9.69 -0.87
C ALA A 56 9.08 -8.21 -0.48
N HIS A 57 9.53 -7.88 0.74
CA HIS A 57 9.64 -6.50 1.22
C HIS A 57 10.44 -5.66 0.23
N ASN A 58 11.69 -6.04 -0.06
CA ASN A 58 12.53 -5.24 -0.94
C ASN A 58 11.96 -5.09 -2.36
N ARG A 59 11.33 -6.14 -2.91
CA ARG A 59 10.65 -6.06 -4.22
C ARG A 59 9.50 -5.07 -4.22
N PHE A 60 8.66 -5.05 -3.19
CA PHE A 60 7.58 -4.07 -3.07
C PHE A 60 8.13 -2.64 -2.99
N GLY A 61 9.11 -2.41 -2.13
CA GLY A 61 9.72 -1.07 -2.02
C GLY A 61 10.29 -0.58 -3.35
N HIS A 62 10.85 -1.50 -4.15
CA HIS A 62 11.35 -1.15 -5.48
C HIS A 62 10.23 -0.85 -6.49
N SER A 63 9.12 -1.61 -6.48
CA SER A 63 7.97 -1.35 -7.37
C SER A 63 7.30 -0.02 -7.08
N GLU A 64 7.25 0.38 -5.80
CA GLU A 64 6.73 1.68 -5.35
C GLU A 64 7.76 2.82 -5.45
N LYS A 65 8.98 2.55 -5.96
CA LYS A 65 10.09 3.51 -6.10
C LYS A 65 10.54 4.15 -4.78
N CYS A 66 10.49 3.37 -3.70
CA CYS A 66 10.94 3.79 -2.38
C CYS A 66 12.46 3.67 -2.18
N TRP A 67 13.17 2.93 -3.05
CA TRP A 67 14.62 2.79 -3.05
C TRP A 67 15.18 2.31 -4.40
#